data_AF-A0ABD5P0X7-F1
#
_entry.id   AF-A0ABD5P0X7-F1
#
_cell.length_a   1.000
_cell.length_b   1.000
_cell.length_c   1.000
_cell.angle_alpha   90.00
_cell.angle_beta   90.00
_cell.angle_gamma   90.00
#
_symmetry.space_group_name_H-M   'P 1'
#
loop_
_entity.id
_entity.type
_entity.pdbx_description
1 polymer ?
#
loop_
_entity_poly.entity_id
_entity_poly.type
_entity_poly.pdbx_seq_one_letter_code
_entity_poly.pdbx_strand_id
1 'polypeptide(L)'
;MDASRRFIANETNRPEDSIEKTDTALVGLAVQLLDNGEAEKVILLTTDKPAGRAAETLLPEYGFPDQIEFWYASESYLEQMTAADFLDN
;
A
#
# COMPACT_ATOMS: atom_id res chain seq x y z
N MET A 1 -2.64 7.07 -14.28
CA MET A 1 -3.66 6.02 -14.15
C MET A 1 -3.39 4.73 -14.96
N ASP A 2 -2.42 4.69 -15.89
CA ASP A 2 -2.20 3.50 -16.75
C ASP A 2 -1.00 2.61 -16.34
N ALA A 3 0.05 3.20 -15.76
CA ALA A 3 1.28 2.49 -15.38
C ALA A 3 1.07 1.47 -14.25
N SER A 4 0.27 1.82 -13.25
CA SER A 4 -0.04 0.98 -12.09
C SER A 4 -0.79 -0.29 -12.50
N ARG A 5 -1.78 -0.15 -13.39
CA ARG A 5 -2.59 -1.27 -13.90
C ARG A 5 -1.74 -2.28 -14.65
N ARG A 6 -0.85 -1.79 -15.52
CA ARG A 6 0.02 -2.64 -16.33
C ARG A 6 1.08 -3.36 -15.50
N PHE A 7 1.51 -2.78 -14.39
CA PHE A 7 2.47 -3.42 -13.48
C PHE A 7 1.80 -4.56 -12.68
N ILE A 8 0.58 -4.34 -12.19
CA ILE A 8 -0.15 -5.30 -11.35
C ILE A 8 -0.61 -6.52 -12.17
N ALA A 9 -1.20 -6.29 -13.35
CA ALA A 9 -1.70 -7.35 -14.24
C ALA A 9 -0.59 -8.32 -14.71
N ASN A 10 0.66 -7.89 -14.79
CA ASN A 10 1.78 -8.75 -15.17
C ASN A 10 2.27 -9.66 -14.03
N GLU A 11 1.96 -9.35 -12.77
CA GLU A 11 2.49 -10.05 -11.59
C GLU A 11 1.48 -11.03 -10.96
N THR A 12 0.17 -10.83 -11.16
CA THR A 12 -0.88 -11.59 -10.46
C THR A 12 -1.82 -12.29 -11.44
N ASN A 13 -1.62 -13.59 -11.66
CA ASN A 13 -2.51 -14.43 -12.44
C ASN A 13 -3.84 -14.74 -11.67
N ARG A 14 -4.58 -13.70 -11.25
CA ARG A 14 -5.80 -13.74 -10.41
C ARG A 14 -6.83 -12.70 -10.91
N PRO A 15 -8.13 -12.81 -10.55
CA PRO A 15 -9.18 -11.97 -11.12
C PRO A 15 -8.95 -10.47 -10.83
N GLU A 16 -8.64 -9.75 -11.90
CA GLU A 16 -8.18 -8.36 -11.99
C GLU A 16 -9.12 -7.39 -11.23
N ASP A 17 -10.43 -7.51 -11.42
CA ASP A 17 -11.35 -6.39 -11.14
C ASP A 17 -11.63 -6.04 -9.67
N SER A 18 -11.53 -6.97 -8.73
CA SER A 18 -11.95 -6.73 -7.33
C SER A 18 -10.77 -6.49 -6.38
N ILE A 19 -9.66 -7.17 -6.61
CA ILE A 19 -8.43 -7.02 -5.82
C ILE A 19 -7.80 -5.67 -6.17
N GLU A 20 -7.69 -5.35 -7.46
CA GLU A 20 -7.06 -4.10 -7.91
C GLU A 20 -7.78 -2.83 -7.47
N LYS A 21 -9.11 -2.86 -7.35
CA LYS A 21 -9.88 -1.71 -6.84
C LYS A 21 -9.59 -1.46 -5.37
N THR A 22 -9.39 -2.53 -4.60
CA THR A 22 -9.08 -2.45 -3.18
C THR A 22 -7.66 -1.90 -2.98
N ASP A 23 -6.70 -2.39 -3.75
CA ASP A 23 -5.31 -1.91 -3.71
C ASP A 23 -5.21 -0.44 -4.12
N THR A 24 -5.92 -0.05 -5.18
CA THR A 24 -5.99 1.34 -5.64
C THR A 24 -6.62 2.24 -4.58
N ALA A 25 -7.65 1.78 -3.87
CA ALA A 25 -8.28 2.55 -2.81
C ALA A 25 -7.36 2.73 -1.60
N LEU A 26 -6.61 1.69 -1.20
CA LEU A 26 -5.62 1.76 -0.12
C LEU A 26 -4.49 2.75 -0.44
N VAL A 27 -3.97 2.71 -1.68
CA VAL A 27 -2.97 3.68 -2.15
C VAL A 27 -3.55 5.10 -2.16
N GLY A 28 -4.79 5.27 -2.65
CA GLY A 28 -5.47 6.57 -2.66
C GLY A 28 -5.69 7.15 -1.26
N LEU A 29 -6.00 6.31 -0.27
CA LEU A 29 -6.11 6.71 1.13
C LEU A 29 -4.76 7.17 1.68
N ALA A 30 -3.67 6.44 1.42
CA ALA A 30 -2.33 6.85 1.84
C ALA A 30 -1.94 8.22 1.27
N VAL A 31 -2.20 8.45 -0.02
CA VAL A 31 -2.01 9.77 -0.65
C VAL A 31 -2.81 10.85 0.06
N GLN A 32 -4.10 10.60 0.33
CA GLN A 32 -4.96 11.59 0.97
C GLN A 32 -4.46 11.98 2.37
N LEU A 33 -4.02 11.00 3.17
CA LEU A 33 -3.48 11.26 4.52
C LEU A 33 -2.21 12.11 4.48
N LEU A 34 -1.31 11.84 3.52
CA LEU A 34 -0.08 12.59 3.34
C LEU A 34 -0.35 14.01 2.79
N ASP A 35 -1.21 14.15 1.78
CA ASP A 35 -1.55 15.43 1.15
C ASP A 35 -2.27 16.39 2.11
N ASN A 36 -3.14 15.85 2.98
CA ASN A 36 -3.82 16.62 4.02
C ASN A 36 -2.90 16.98 5.21
N GLY A 37 -1.68 16.44 5.26
CA GLY A 37 -0.78 16.58 6.40
C GLY A 37 -1.28 15.88 7.68
N GLU A 38 -2.16 14.90 7.54
CA GLU A 38 -2.68 14.08 8.65
C GLU A 38 -1.68 13.02 9.11
N ALA A 39 -0.71 12.68 8.24
CA ALA A 39 0.42 11.82 8.55
C ALA A 39 1.70 12.34 7.89
N GLU A 40 2.84 12.18 8.56
CA GLU A 40 4.16 12.46 7.98
C GLU A 40 4.70 11.29 7.16
N LYS A 41 4.31 10.05 7.54
CA LYS A 41 4.71 8.79 6.92
C LYS A 41 3.58 7.76 7.03
N VAL A 42 3.44 6.90 6.03
CA VAL A 42 2.49 5.77 6.00
C VAL A 42 3.25 4.45 5.88
N ILE A 43 2.85 3.45 6.67
CA ILE A 43 3.29 2.07 6.51
C ILE A 43 2.13 1.26 5.95
N LEU A 44 2.30 0.72 4.75
CA LEU A 44 1.33 -0.15 4.10
C LEU A 44 1.64 -1.61 4.45
N LEU A 45 0.77 -2.23 5.26
CA LEU A 45 0.82 -3.65 5.61
C LEU A 45 -0.17 -4.42 4.74
N THR A 46 0.33 -5.35 3.93
CA THR A 46 -0.53 -6.19 3.09
C THR A 46 0.09 -7.57 2.86
N THR A 47 -0.77 -8.56 2.65
CA THR A 47 -0.39 -9.91 2.18
C THR A 47 -0.17 -9.94 0.67
N ASP A 48 -0.63 -8.91 -0.05
CA ASP A 48 -0.47 -8.78 -1.50
C ASP A 48 0.84 -8.03 -1.83
N LYS A 49 1.87 -8.80 -2.17
CA LYS A 49 3.20 -8.23 -2.48
C LYS A 49 3.20 -7.32 -3.71
N PRO A 50 2.55 -7.67 -4.85
CA PRO A 50 2.41 -6.77 -5.98
C PRO A 50 1.74 -5.43 -5.64
N ALA A 51 0.66 -5.44 -4.85
CA ALA A 51 0.01 -4.21 -4.40
C ALA A 51 0.95 -3.33 -3.55
N GLY A 52 1.64 -3.97 -2.60
CA GLY A 52 2.64 -3.29 -1.75
C GLY A 52 3.77 -2.64 -2.54
N ARG A 53 4.35 -3.38 -3.49
CA ARG A 53 5.40 -2.85 -4.39
C ARG A 53 4.92 -1.72 -5.27
N ALA A 54 3.69 -1.81 -5.78
CA ALA A 54 3.11 -0.76 -6.60
C ALA A 54 2.99 0.55 -5.80
N ALA A 55 2.56 0.47 -4.54
CA ALA A 55 2.47 1.64 -3.67
C ALA A 55 3.84 2.29 -3.44
N GLU A 56 4.84 1.50 -3.03
CA GLU A 56 6.21 1.97 -2.78
C GLU A 56 6.88 2.57 -4.03
N THR A 57 6.59 2.03 -5.22
CA THR A 57 7.16 2.53 -6.47
C THR A 57 6.48 3.82 -6.94
N LEU A 58 5.15 3.89 -6.86
CA LEU A 58 4.38 4.95 -7.51
C LEU A 58 4.27 6.21 -6.66
N LEU A 59 4.06 6.11 -5.35
CA LEU A 59 3.86 7.28 -4.50
C LEU A 59 5.03 8.28 -4.50
N PRO A 60 6.31 7.85 -4.53
CA PRO A 60 7.42 8.77 -4.73
C PRO A 60 7.33 9.56 -6.03
N GLU A 61 6.85 8.96 -7.12
CA GLU A 61 6.63 9.65 -8.41
C GLU A 61 5.50 10.70 -8.32
N TYR A 62 4.59 10.58 -7.35
CA TYR A 62 3.48 11.51 -7.11
C TYR A 62 3.79 12.60 -6.07
N GLY A 63 5.06 12.74 -5.66
CA GLY A 63 5.49 13.83 -4.77
C GLY A 63 5.59 13.48 -3.30
N PHE A 64 5.50 12.19 -2.95
CA PHE A 64 5.64 11.68 -1.59
C PHE A 64 6.91 10.81 -1.42
N PRO A 65 8.12 11.32 -1.73
CA PRO A 65 9.35 10.54 -1.61
C PRO A 65 9.62 10.19 -0.14
N ASP A 66 10.02 8.95 0.12
CA ASP A 66 10.37 8.45 1.47
C ASP A 66 9.25 8.51 2.53
N GLN A 67 8.01 8.86 2.12
CA GLN A 67 6.86 8.98 3.01
C GLN A 67 5.94 7.75 3.00
N ILE A 68 6.26 6.74 2.19
CA ILE A 68 5.59 5.45 2.26
C ILE A 68 6.60 4.31 2.39
N GLU A 69 6.25 3.31 3.18
CA GLU A 69 6.99 2.06 3.33
C GLU A 69 6.04 0.87 3.19
N PHE A 70 6.44 -0.16 2.45
CA PHE A 70 5.66 -1.39 2.31
C PHE A 70 6.24 -2.51 3.17
N TRP A 71 5.42 -3.07 4.06
CA TRP A 71 5.76 -4.26 4.83
C TRP A 71 4.87 -5.44 4.42
N TYR A 72 5.50 -6.51 3.93
CA TYR A 72 4.79 -7.78 3.75
C TYR A 72 4.46 -8.38 5.11
N ALA A 73 3.18 -8.61 5.34
CA ALA A 73 2.67 -9.28 6.52
C ALA A 73 1.99 -10.59 6.13
N SER A 74 2.21 -11.67 6.88
CA SER A 74 1.41 -12.89 6.71
C SER A 74 0.00 -12.69 7.27
N GLU A 75 -0.98 -13.44 6.77
CA GLU A 75 -2.36 -13.41 7.31
C GLU A 75 -2.36 -13.68 8.82
N SER A 76 -1.62 -14.71 9.24
CA SER A 76 -1.45 -15.06 10.66
C SER A 76 -0.83 -13.96 11.51
N TYR A 77 0.00 -13.10 10.92
CA TYR A 77 0.60 -11.96 11.63
C TYR A 77 -0.42 -10.83 11.78
N LEU A 78 -1.15 -10.50 10.70
CA LEU A 78 -2.20 -9.48 10.73
C LEU A 78 -3.34 -9.82 11.71
N GLU A 79 -3.68 -11.10 11.85
CA GLU A 79 -4.71 -11.56 12.81
C GLU A 79 -4.30 -11.38 14.28
N GLN A 80 -3.00 -11.32 14.56
CA GLN A 80 -2.46 -11.17 15.91
C GLN A 80 -2.04 -9.74 16.22
N MET A 81 -1.99 -8.88 15.20
CA MET A 81 -1.54 -7.51 15.31
C MET A 81 -2.54 -6.65 16.09
N THR A 82 -2.02 -5.77 16.93
CA THR A 82 -2.79 -4.86 17.77
C THR A 82 -2.29 -3.43 17.60
N ALA A 83 -3.10 -2.45 18.01
CA ALA A 83 -2.66 -1.05 18.00
C ALA A 83 -1.41 -0.80 18.87
N ALA A 84 -1.15 -1.64 19.88
CA ALA A 84 0.02 -1.52 20.74
C ALA A 84 1.33 -1.73 19.97
N ASP A 85 1.33 -2.54 18.90
CA ASP A 85 2.51 -2.84 18.10
C ASP A 85 3.04 -1.61 17.33
N PHE A 86 2.27 -0.51 17.28
CA PHE A 86 2.61 0.74 16.60
C PHE A 86 2.90 1.92 17.54
N LEU A 87 2.71 1.76 18.85
CA LEU A 87 2.85 2.85 19.83
C LEU A 87 4.26 2.98 20.42
N ASP A 88 5.16 2.05 20.10
CA ASP A 88 6.52 1.97 20.69
C ASP A 88 7.65 2.52 19.78
N ASN A 89 7.34 3.27 18.71
CA ASN A 89 8.34 3.88 17.82
C ASN A 89 8.51 5.39 18.03
#